data_AF-A0A729XW11-F1
#
_entry.id   AF-A0A729XW11-F1
#
_cell.length_a   1.000
_cell.length_b   1.000
_cell.length_c   1.000
_cell.angle_alpha   90.00
_cell.angle_beta   90.00
_cell.angle_gamma   90.00
#
_symmetry.space_group_name_H-M   'P 1'
#
loop_
_entity.id
_entity.type
_entity.pdbx_description
1 polymer ?
#
loop_
_entity_poly.entity_id
_entity_poly.type
_entity_poly.pdbx_seq_one_letter_code
_entity_poly.pdbx_strand_id
1 'polypeptide(L)'
;MVLLVLVLLFKDFLQLLTILTALPLSIGGAAVGLLAYGAALDMSSVIGILMLMGIVTKNSILLVDFVIEKRRHCCKVSDEA
;
A
#
# COMPACT_ATOMS: atom_id res chain seq x y z
N MET A 1 -18.47 -5.24 -11.90
CA MET A 1 -18.85 -6.12 -10.78
C MET A 1 -17.79 -6.17 -9.68
N VAL A 2 -16.53 -6.48 -10.00
CA VAL A 2 -15.44 -6.60 -9.02
C VAL A 2 -15.18 -5.34 -8.18
N LEU A 3 -15.18 -4.14 -8.78
CA LEU A 3 -14.97 -2.88 -8.03
C LEU A 3 -16.04 -2.62 -6.95
N LEU A 4 -17.28 -3.04 -7.18
CA LEU A 4 -18.39 -2.83 -6.24
C LEU A 4 -18.27 -3.75 -5.02
N VAL A 5 -17.93 -5.02 -5.25
CA VAL A 5 -17.64 -6.00 -4.18
C VAL A 5 -16.44 -5.55 -3.37
N LEU A 6 -15.42 -5.00 -4.02
CA LEU A 6 -14.19 -4.58 -3.37
C LEU A 6 -14.41 -3.37 -2.42
N VAL A 7 -15.29 -2.43 -2.80
CA VAL A 7 -15.72 -1.31 -1.94
C VAL A 7 -16.54 -1.80 -0.74
N LEU A 8 -17.42 -2.79 -0.92
CA LEU A 8 -18.21 -3.39 0.16
C LEU A 8 -17.38 -4.26 1.12
N LEU A 9 -16.35 -4.93 0.60
CA LEU A 9 -15.56 -5.92 1.34
C LEU A 9 -14.57 -5.28 2.32
N PHE A 10 -13.90 -4.19 1.92
CA PHE A 10 -12.81 -3.65 2.72
C PHE A 10 -13.23 -2.61 3.76
N LYS A 11 -14.39 -1.95 3.61
CA LYS A 11 -14.94 -0.93 4.53
C LYS A 11 -14.05 0.31 4.78
N ASP A 12 -12.77 0.23 4.42
CA ASP A 12 -11.72 1.25 4.53
C ASP A 12 -11.11 1.55 3.16
N PHE A 13 -11.39 2.75 2.65
CA PHE A 13 -10.99 3.21 1.31
C PHE A 13 -9.46 3.23 1.10
N LEU A 14 -8.69 3.42 2.16
CA LEU A 14 -7.22 3.49 2.09
C LEU A 14 -6.58 2.14 1.80
N GLN A 15 -7.12 1.06 2.38
CA GLN A 15 -6.64 -0.29 2.14
C GLN A 15 -6.92 -0.72 0.70
N LEU A 16 -8.10 -0.34 0.18
CA LEU A 16 -8.47 -0.54 -1.20
C LEU A 16 -7.56 0.22 -2.18
N LEU A 17 -7.33 1.51 -1.94
CA LEU A 17 -6.48 2.33 -2.81
C LEU A 17 -5.03 1.79 -2.86
N THR A 18 -4.55 1.26 -1.74
CA THR A 18 -3.22 0.62 -1.66
C THR A 18 -3.14 -0.61 -2.54
N ILE A 19 -4.14 -1.50 -2.54
CA ILE A 19 -4.14 -2.71 -3.38
C ILE A 19 -4.19 -2.33 -4.88
N LEU A 20 -5.00 -1.32 -5.24
CA LEU A 20 -5.13 -0.82 -6.61
C LEU A 20 -3.85 -0.22 -7.16
N THR A 21 -3.08 0.47 -6.32
CA THR A 21 -1.78 1.07 -6.70
C THR A 21 -0.64 0.07 -6.62
N ALA A 22 -0.69 -0.86 -5.68
CA ALA A 22 0.39 -1.83 -5.47
C ALA A 22 0.32 -3.03 -6.42
N LEU A 23 -0.83 -3.35 -7.02
CA LEU A 23 -0.94 -4.30 -8.14
C LEU A 23 -0.07 -3.91 -9.35
N PRO A 24 -0.24 -2.74 -9.97
CA PRO A 24 0.59 -2.31 -11.09
C PRO A 24 2.03 -2.05 -10.66
N LEU A 25 2.27 -1.58 -9.43
CA LEU A 25 3.61 -1.38 -8.90
C LEU A 25 4.36 -2.69 -8.68
N SER A 26 3.66 -3.74 -8.25
CA SER A 26 4.19 -5.09 -8.07
C SER A 26 4.56 -5.71 -9.41
N ILE A 27 3.68 -5.63 -10.40
CA ILE A 27 3.95 -6.14 -11.76
C ILE A 27 5.08 -5.32 -12.42
N GLY A 28 5.06 -4.00 -12.27
CA GLY A 28 6.12 -3.12 -12.78
C GLY A 28 7.47 -3.38 -12.11
N GLY A 29 7.51 -3.50 -10.79
CA GLY A 29 8.71 -3.83 -10.03
C GLY A 29 9.25 -5.22 -10.33
N ALA A 30 8.36 -6.20 -10.49
CA ALA A 30 8.71 -7.55 -10.93
C ALA A 30 9.30 -7.54 -12.36
N ALA A 31 8.64 -6.87 -13.31
CA ALA A 31 9.11 -6.78 -14.68
C ALA A 31 10.48 -6.08 -14.77
N VAL A 32 10.65 -4.96 -14.08
CA VAL A 32 11.93 -4.23 -14.04
C VAL A 32 13.01 -5.05 -13.35
N GLY A 33 12.70 -5.68 -12.21
CA GLY A 33 13.65 -6.53 -11.48
C GLY A 33 14.08 -7.76 -12.29
N LEU A 34 13.14 -8.36 -13.02
CA LEU A 34 13.40 -9.51 -13.87
C LEU A 34 14.24 -9.13 -15.10
N LEU A 35 13.95 -7.99 -15.72
CA LEU A 35 14.75 -7.46 -16.83
C LEU A 35 16.16 -7.07 -16.40
N ALA A 36 16.34 -6.51 -15.19
CA ALA A 36 17.65 -6.12 -14.68
C ALA A 36 18.52 -7.34 -14.28
N TYR A 37 17.91 -8.41 -13.79
CA TYR A 37 18.62 -9.61 -13.34
C TYR A 37 18.69 -10.71 -14.41
N GLY A 38 17.87 -10.63 -15.47
CA GLY A 38 17.83 -11.60 -16.57
C GLY A 38 17.39 -13.02 -16.18
N ALA A 39 16.80 -13.20 -14.99
CA ALA A 39 16.36 -14.51 -14.48
C ALA A 39 14.88 -14.78 -14.77
N ALA A 40 14.43 -16.01 -14.50
CA ALA A 40 13.02 -16.38 -14.57
C ALA A 40 12.28 -16.06 -13.26
N LEU A 41 10.94 -16.11 -13.29
CA LEU A 41 10.13 -15.98 -12.07
C LEU A 41 10.33 -17.23 -11.19
N ASP A 42 11.34 -17.16 -10.32
CA ASP A 42 11.64 -18.19 -9.32
C ASP A 42 11.08 -17.85 -7.94
N MET A 43 11.05 -18.84 -7.04
CA MET A 43 10.53 -18.70 -5.67
C MET A 43 11.14 -17.50 -4.91
N SER A 44 12.41 -17.18 -5.17
CA SER A 44 13.09 -16.00 -4.60
C SER A 44 12.48 -14.67 -5.09
N SER A 45 12.17 -14.58 -6.39
CA SER A 45 11.57 -13.37 -6.97
C SER A 45 10.14 -13.14 -6.44
N VAL A 46 9.37 -14.22 -6.24
CA VAL A 46 8.03 -14.14 -5.66
C VAL A 46 8.07 -13.61 -4.22
N ILE A 47 9.03 -14.07 -3.41
CA ILE A 47 9.24 -13.56 -2.05
C ILE A 47 9.59 -12.07 -2.07
N GLY A 48 10.44 -11.63 -3.01
CA GLY A 48 10.78 -10.22 -3.18
C GLY A 48 9.56 -9.35 -3.51
N ILE A 49 8.70 -9.82 -4.41
CA ILE A 49 7.45 -9.13 -4.77
C ILE A 49 6.51 -9.03 -3.57
N LEU A 50 6.36 -10.11 -2.79
CA LEU A 50 5.56 -10.11 -1.57
C LEU A 50 6.10 -9.14 -0.50
N MET A 51 7.42 -9.10 -0.32
CA MET A 51 8.09 -8.15 0.57
C MET A 51 7.84 -6.70 0.15
N LEU A 52 8.01 -6.37 -1.13
CA LEU A 52 7.76 -5.03 -1.66
C LEU A 52 6.31 -4.59 -1.45
N MET A 53 5.35 -5.47 -1.72
CA MET A 53 3.94 -5.22 -1.46
C MET A 53 3.66 -4.96 0.04
N GLY A 54 4.29 -5.73 0.92
CA GLY A 54 4.20 -5.53 2.37
C GLY A 54 4.79 -4.20 2.86
N ILE A 55 5.94 -3.78 2.33
CA ILE A 55 6.61 -2.52 2.70
C ILE A 55 5.75 -1.32 2.26
N VAL A 56 5.29 -1.30 1.01
CA VAL A 56 4.46 -0.20 0.47
C VAL A 56 3.17 -0.04 1.27
N THR A 57 2.54 -1.15 1.64
CA THR A 57 1.29 -1.13 2.42
C THR A 57 1.53 -0.59 3.83
N LYS A 58 2.58 -1.07 4.53
CA LYS A 58 2.92 -0.56 5.87
C LYS A 58 3.27 0.93 5.85
N ASN A 59 4.07 1.38 4.88
CA ASN A 59 4.47 2.78 4.77
C ASN A 59 3.26 3.70 4.51
N SER A 60 2.31 3.27 3.68
CA SER A 60 1.10 4.03 3.38
C SER A 60 0.17 4.12 4.59
N ILE A 61 -0.03 3.01 5.32
CA ILE A 61 -0.85 2.99 6.54
C ILE A 61 -0.22 3.90 7.61
N LEU A 62 1.08 3.78 7.86
CA LEU A 62 1.78 4.56 8.88
C LEU A 62 1.71 6.06 8.60
N LEU A 63 1.91 6.47 7.34
CA LEU A 63 1.82 7.90 6.97
C LEU A 63 0.41 8.45 7.22
N VAL A 64 -0.62 7.68 6.86
CA VAL A 64 -2.00 8.12 7.05
C VAL A 64 -2.37 8.17 8.53
N ASP A 65 -1.99 7.15 9.31
CA ASP A 65 -2.20 7.16 10.76
C ASP A 65 -1.52 8.37 11.41
N PHE A 66 -0.29 8.71 10.99
CA PHE A 66 0.40 9.89 11.47
C PHE A 66 -0.34 11.20 11.15
N VAL A 67 -0.88 11.34 9.94
CA VAL A 67 -1.65 12.52 9.55
C VAL A 67 -2.94 12.62 10.36
N ILE A 68 -3.64 11.51 10.58
CA ILE A 68 -4.88 11.46 11.38
C ILE A 68 -4.58 11.82 12.83
N GLU A 69 -3.52 11.27 13.42
CA GLU A 69 -3.11 11.57 14.80
C GLU A 69 -2.75 13.05 14.96
N LYS A 70 -1.98 13.62 14.03
CA LYS A 70 -1.65 15.05 14.03
C LYS A 70 -2.89 15.94 13.93
N ARG A 71 -3.90 15.55 13.13
CA ARG A 71 -5.18 16.26 13.01
C ARG A 71 -5.99 16.21 14.31
N ARG A 72 -6.01 15.06 14.99
CA ARG A 72 -6.68 14.92 16.30
C ARG A 72 -5.99 15.72 17.40
N HIS A 73 -4.66 15.76 17.42
CA HIS A 73 -3.90 16.59 18.35
C HIS A 73 -4.07 18.10 18.07
N CYS A 74 -4.12 18.53 16.80
CA CYS A 74 -4.35 19.93 16.45
C CYS A 74 -5.73 20.43 16.91
N CYS A 75 -6.74 19.54 16.95
CA CYS A 75 -8.07 19.89 17.44
C CYS A 75 -8.12 20.07 18.97
N LYS A 76 -7.13 19.59 19.73
CA LYS A 76 -7.01 19.88 21.17
C LYS A 76 -6.29 21.20 21.45
N VAL A 77 -5.32 21.58 20.62
CA VAL A 77 -4.54 22.83 20.82
C VAL A 77 -5.38 24.08 20.58
N SER A 78 -6.39 24.04 19.70
CA SER A 78 -7.28 25.19 19.48
C SER A 78 -8.38 25.36 20.54
N ASP A 79 -8.58 24.38 21.43
CA ASP A 79 -9.56 24.44 22.53
C ASP A 79 -8.94 24.98 23.83
N GLU A 80 -7.61 25.07 23.88
CA GLU A 80 -6.85 25.62 25.01
C GLU A 80 -6.28 27.05 24.76
N ALA A 81 -6.68 27.71 23.66
CA ALA A 81 -6.21 29.06 23.27
C ALA A 81 -7.34 30.10 23.29
#